data_AF-A9DXU2-F1
#
_entry.id   AF-A9DXU2-F1
#
_cell.length_a   1.000
_cell.length_b   1.000
_cell.length_c   1.000
_cell.angle_alpha   90.00
_cell.angle_beta   90.00
_cell.angle_gamma   90.00
#
_symmetry.space_group_name_H-M   'P 1'
#
loop_
_entity.id
_entity.type
_entity.pdbx_description
1 polymer ?
#
loop_
_entity_poly.entity_id
_entity_poly.type
_entity_poly.pdbx_seq_one_letter_code
_entity_poly.pdbx_strand_id
1 'polypeptide(L)'
;MKKWILKILSLIIGLIIILTIYINSESYIENQDWKFAEGTHIGDWLGKNSFEIKDGIIYSNSGKAKIVFSLGLKLIIEDLETQKKRVLCK
;
A
#
# COMPACT_ATOMS: atom_id res chain seq x y z
N MET A 1 -18.79 21.63 25.03
CA MET A 1 -17.91 21.99 23.90
C MET A 1 -18.67 22.91 22.95
N LYS A 2 -18.07 24.01 22.46
CA LYS A 2 -18.75 24.89 21.48
C LYS A 2 -19.09 24.08 20.23
N LYS A 3 -20.30 24.23 19.67
CA LYS A 3 -20.77 23.49 18.48
C LYS A 3 -19.80 23.57 17.29
N TRP A 4 -19.03 24.64 17.20
CA TRP A 4 -18.01 24.85 16.16
C TRP A 4 -16.78 23.93 16.30
N ILE A 5 -16.39 23.58 17.53
CA ILE A 5 -15.27 22.65 17.79
C ILE A 5 -15.62 21.25 17.30
N LEU A 6 -16.86 20.80 17.52
CA LEU A 6 -17.34 19.50 17.03
C LEU A 6 -17.37 19.43 15.49
N LYS A 7 -17.73 20.53 14.82
CA LYS A 7 -17.69 20.62 13.35
C LYS A 7 -16.26 20.53 12.80
N ILE A 8 -15.31 21.21 13.44
CA ILE A 8 -13.89 21.13 13.05
C ILE A 8 -13.39 19.69 13.26
N LEU A 9 -13.70 19.08 14.40
CA LEU A 9 -13.28 17.71 14.71
C LEU A 9 -13.84 16.71 13.68
N SER A 10 -15.11 16.80 13.32
CA SER A 10 -15.70 15.91 12.31
C SER A 10 -15.03 16.07 10.95
N LEU A 11 -14.64 17.30 10.60
CA LEU A 11 -13.99 17.60 9.32
C LEU A 11 -12.57 17.01 9.27
N ILE A 12 -11.82 17.11 10.38
CA ILE A 12 -10.49 16.48 10.53
C ILE A 12 -10.60 14.95 10.44
N ILE A 13 -11.57 14.34 11.14
CA ILE A 13 -11.77 12.88 11.10
C ILE A 13 -12.09 12.44 9.67
N GLY A 14 -12.98 13.15 8.97
CA GLY A 14 -13.30 12.86 7.57
C GLY A 14 -12.06 12.93 6.67
N LEU A 15 -11.22 13.94 6.84
CA LEU A 15 -9.97 14.07 6.08
C LEU A 15 -9.03 12.89 6.32
N ILE A 16 -8.87 12.45 7.58
CA ILE A 16 -8.02 11.30 7.96
C ILE A 16 -8.54 10.01 7.31
N ILE A 17 -9.87 9.80 7.29
CA ILE A 17 -10.48 8.62 6.66
C ILE A 17 -10.21 8.62 5.15
N ILE A 18 -10.43 9.74 4.46
CA ILE A 18 -10.18 9.86 3.02
C ILE A 18 -8.71 9.59 2.69
N LEU A 19 -7.79 10.19 3.46
CA LEU A 19 -6.34 9.93 3.32
C LEU A 19 -6.01 8.46 3.51
N THR A 20 -6.60 7.81 4.51
CA THR A 20 -6.37 6.38 4.80
C THR A 20 -6.85 5.48 3.68
N ILE A 21 -8.01 5.78 3.08
CA ILE A 21 -8.53 5.05 1.92
C ILE A 21 -7.61 5.28 0.71
N TYR A 22 -7.19 6.53 0.48
CA TYR A 22 -6.33 6.88 -0.65
C TYR A 22 -4.99 6.15 -0.61
N ILE A 23 -4.28 6.15 0.53
CA ILE A 23 -2.98 5.46 0.67
C ILE A 23 -3.09 3.92 0.60
N ASN A 24 -4.30 3.38 0.76
CA ASN A 24 -4.59 1.95 0.60
C ASN A 24 -5.10 1.60 -0.81
N SER A 25 -5.34 2.59 -1.67
CA SER A 25 -5.79 2.34 -3.03
C SER A 25 -4.70 1.70 -3.88
N GLU A 26 -5.11 0.84 -4.80
CA GLU A 26 -4.22 0.14 -5.75
C GLU A 26 -3.37 1.13 -6.54
N SER A 27 -4.00 2.18 -7.08
CA SER A 27 -3.33 3.24 -7.82
C SER A 27 -2.26 3.98 -7.01
N TYR A 28 -2.49 4.24 -5.72
CA TYR A 28 -1.46 4.87 -4.89
C TYR A 28 -0.25 3.95 -4.72
N ILE A 29 -0.51 2.67 -4.41
CA ILE A 29 0.53 1.66 -4.17
C ILE A 29 1.36 1.39 -5.42
N GLU A 30 0.74 1.32 -6.61
CA GLU A 30 1.42 1.17 -7.90
C GLU A 30 2.39 2.30 -8.20
N ASN A 31 2.00 3.53 -7.87
CA ASN A 31 2.80 4.73 -8.14
C ASN A 31 3.81 5.04 -7.04
N GLN A 32 3.95 4.19 -6.03
CA GLN A 32 5.01 4.30 -5.04
C GLN A 32 6.18 3.39 -5.42
N ASP A 33 7.39 3.96 -5.44
CA ASP A 33 8.65 3.21 -5.61
C ASP A 33 9.01 2.41 -4.34
N TRP A 34 8.16 1.45 -3.95
CA TRP A 34 8.36 0.62 -2.76
C TRP A 34 9.65 -0.18 -2.83
N LYS A 35 10.41 -0.20 -1.71
CA LYS A 35 11.66 -0.93 -1.60
C LYS A 35 11.61 -1.92 -0.44
N PHE A 36 12.23 -3.07 -0.60
CA PHE A 36 12.50 -3.96 0.52
C PHE A 36 13.51 -3.32 1.48
N ALA A 37 13.59 -3.84 2.71
CA ALA A 37 14.56 -3.37 3.70
C ALA A 37 16.02 -3.44 3.21
N GLU A 38 16.30 -4.38 2.30
CA GLU A 38 17.59 -4.57 1.63
C GLU A 38 17.84 -3.60 0.43
N GLY A 39 16.86 -2.74 0.11
CA GLY A 39 16.98 -1.69 -0.90
C GLY A 39 16.48 -2.07 -2.30
N THR A 40 16.23 -3.34 -2.57
CA THR A 40 15.66 -3.84 -3.83
C THR A 40 14.26 -3.26 -4.06
N HIS A 41 13.94 -2.79 -5.27
CA HIS A 41 12.58 -2.30 -5.55
C HIS A 41 11.60 -3.47 -5.70
N ILE A 42 10.32 -3.25 -5.36
CA ILE A 42 9.27 -4.24 -5.58
C ILE A 42 9.19 -4.65 -7.06
N GLY A 43 9.40 -3.70 -7.98
CA GLY A 43 9.42 -3.95 -9.42
C GLY A 43 10.63 -4.79 -9.89
N ASP A 44 11.75 -4.72 -9.17
CA ASP A 44 12.92 -5.57 -9.46
C ASP A 44 12.64 -7.01 -9.03
N TRP A 45 12.07 -7.19 -7.83
CA TRP A 45 11.68 -8.51 -7.32
C TRP A 45 10.60 -9.16 -8.20
N LEU A 46 9.67 -8.36 -8.71
CA LEU A 46 8.59 -8.81 -9.58
C LEU A 46 8.99 -8.85 -11.07
N GLY A 47 10.25 -8.63 -11.45
CA GLY A 47 10.68 -8.82 -12.84
C GLY A 47 10.06 -7.86 -13.86
N LYS A 48 10.28 -6.57 -13.62
CA LYS A 48 10.33 -5.42 -14.57
C LYS A 48 9.02 -4.73 -15.03
N ASN A 49 9.12 -3.39 -15.01
CA ASN A 49 8.34 -2.31 -15.64
C ASN A 49 6.82 -2.24 -15.49
N SER A 50 6.13 -3.34 -15.21
CA SER A 50 4.68 -3.34 -15.05
C SER A 50 4.26 -4.49 -14.15
N PHE A 51 3.86 -4.17 -12.93
CA PHE A 51 3.02 -5.04 -12.12
C PHE A 51 1.62 -4.42 -12.11
N GLU A 52 0.60 -5.27 -12.14
CA GLU A 52 -0.80 -4.84 -12.04
C GLU A 52 -1.29 -5.19 -10.65
N ILE A 53 -1.87 -4.23 -9.94
CA ILE A 53 -2.57 -4.49 -8.69
C ILE A 53 -4.05 -4.61 -9.03
N LYS A 54 -4.62 -5.78 -8.75
CA LYS A 54 -6.04 -6.03 -8.91
C LYS A 54 -6.59 -6.84 -7.76
N ASP A 55 -7.69 -6.36 -7.19
CA ASP A 55 -8.36 -6.96 -6.03
C ASP A 55 -7.39 -7.16 -4.84
N GLY A 56 -6.45 -6.22 -4.65
CA GLY A 56 -5.41 -6.29 -3.63
C GLY A 56 -4.35 -7.39 -3.85
N ILE A 57 -4.25 -7.94 -5.06
CA ILE A 57 -3.21 -8.88 -5.47
C ILE A 57 -2.33 -8.20 -6.51
N ILE A 58 -1.02 -8.25 -6.28
CA ILE A 58 0.02 -7.83 -7.18
C ILE A 58 0.30 -9.00 -8.13
N TYR A 59 0.01 -8.79 -9.42
CA TYR A 59 0.28 -9.72 -10.49
C TYR A 59 1.53 -9.32 -11.24
N SER A 60 2.39 -10.30 -11.48
CA SER A 60 3.60 -10.15 -12.26
C SER A 60 3.91 -11.45 -13.02
N ASN A 61 4.72 -11.33 -14.06
CA ASN A 61 5.27 -12.47 -14.80
C ASN A 61 6.16 -13.38 -13.94
N SER A 62 6.70 -12.86 -12.84
CA SER A 62 7.65 -13.57 -11.95
C SER A 62 7.00 -14.15 -10.70
N GLY A 63 5.71 -13.89 -10.48
CA GLY A 63 4.98 -14.38 -9.31
C GLY A 63 3.77 -13.53 -8.95
N LYS A 64 3.08 -13.92 -7.87
CA LYS A 64 1.91 -13.21 -7.35
C LYS A 64 2.08 -12.94 -5.85
N ALA A 65 1.76 -11.73 -5.42
CA ALA A 65 1.80 -11.36 -4.01
C ALA A 65 0.50 -10.67 -3.59
N LYS A 66 -0.04 -11.03 -2.44
CA LYS A 66 -1.22 -10.38 -1.86
C LYS A 66 -0.80 -9.21 -0.99
N ILE A 67 -1.46 -8.07 -1.13
CA ILE A 67 -1.31 -6.93 -0.25
C ILE A 67 -2.06 -7.25 1.04
N VAL A 68 -1.32 -7.41 2.13
CA VAL A 68 -1.91 -7.67 3.44
C VAL A 68 -2.20 -6.35 4.15
N PHE A 69 -1.36 -5.34 3.93
CA PHE A 69 -1.47 -4.05 4.61
C PHE A 69 -0.71 -2.94 3.87
N SER A 70 -1.31 -1.76 3.74
CA SER A 70 -0.63 -0.53 3.28
C SER A 70 -0.90 0.61 4.26
N LEU A 71 0.15 1.20 4.82
CA LEU A 71 0.01 2.40 5.65
C LEU A 71 1.20 3.34 5.48
N GLY A 72 0.96 4.47 4.83
CA GLY A 72 1.89 5.58 4.73
C GLY A 72 3.19 5.19 4.02
N LEU A 73 4.20 4.82 4.80
CA LEU A 73 5.55 4.45 4.35
C LEU A 73 5.85 2.96 4.51
N LYS A 74 4.86 2.13 4.84
CA LYS A 74 5.02 0.69 4.97
C LYS A 74 3.98 -0.05 4.16
N LEU A 75 4.45 -1.02 3.39
CA LEU A 75 3.64 -1.97 2.64
C LEU A 75 4.02 -3.38 3.11
N ILE A 76 3.02 -4.19 3.44
CA ILE A 76 3.22 -5.60 3.79
C ILE A 76 2.56 -6.43 2.70
N ILE A 77 3.37 -7.25 2.05
CA ILE A 77 2.93 -8.18 1.03
C ILE A 77 3.18 -9.61 1.49
N GLU A 78 2.35 -10.52 1.03
CA GLU A 78 2.48 -11.95 1.24
C GLU A 78 2.63 -12.63 -0.11
N ASP A 79 3.74 -13.32 -0.31
CA ASP A 79 3.96 -14.15 -1.48
C ASP A 79 2.96 -15.31 -1.48
N LEU A 80 2.16 -15.45 -2.54
CA LEU A 80 1.13 -16.49 -2.62
C LEU A 80 1.72 -17.90 -2.81
N GLU A 81 2.93 -18.02 -3.33
CA GLU A 81 3.59 -19.32 -3.53
C GLU A 81 4.27 -19.78 -2.25
N THR A 82 5.01 -18.88 -1.59
CA THR A 82 5.80 -19.23 -0.41
C THR A 82 5.10 -18.96 0.93
N GLN A 83 3.96 -18.26 0.91
CA GLN A 83 3.25 -17.74 2.09
C GLN A 83 4.12 -16.87 3.01
N LYS A 84 5.26 -16.37 2.49
CA LYS A 84 6.18 -15.52 3.25
C LYS A 84 5.73 -14.07 3.16
N LYS A 85 5.62 -13.44 4.33
CA LYS A 85 5.36 -12.02 4.44
C LYS A 85 6.65 -11.24 4.30
N ARG A 86 6.61 -10.18 3.51
CA ARG A 86 7.71 -9.23 3.33
C ARG A 86 7.21 -7.83 3.61
N VAL A 87 8.08 -7.03 4.21
CA VAL A 87 7.82 -5.62 4.50
C VAL A 87 8.63 -4.78 3.54
N LEU A 88 7.95 -3.84 2.90
CA LEU A 88 8.53 -2.83 2.06
C LEU A 88 8.36 -1.47 2.73
N CYS A 89 9.37 -0.65 2.57
CA CYS A 89 9.44 0.70 3.09
C CYS A 89 9.60 1.68 1.94
N LYS A 90 9.17 2.92 2.18
CA LYS A 90 9.47 4.08 1.35
C LYS A 90 10.37 5.04 2.12
#